data_AF-Q6AA60-F1
#
_entry.id   AF-Q6AA60-F1
#
_cell.length_a   1.000
_cell.length_b   1.000
_cell.length_c   1.000
_cell.angle_alpha   90.00
_cell.angle_beta   90.00
_cell.angle_gamma   90.00
#
_symmetry.space_group_name_H-M   'P 1'
#
loop_
_entity.id
_entity.type
_entity.pdbx_description
1 polymer ?
#
loop_
_entity_poly.entity_id
_entity_poly.type
_entity_poly.pdbx_seq_one_letter_code
_entity_poly.pdbx_strand_id
1 'polypeptide(L)'
;MPFGDLQFASVETEKVVTALAAAIIGLGLNEGAYLAEITRSGLESVDVGQTEAAKALGMKPSLIMRRAIIPQAMRVIIPPPGNETIGMLKTTSLVLALPFTLDLQYATSAIANCTYAPIPLLVVAACWYLVMTSVLMIGQHFLEQYFGRGFNGRSSSKRLRRQAAIQAAGTTYKNIALEVEQ
;
A
#
# COMPACT_ATOMS: atom_id res chain seq x y z
N MET A 1 -46.44 -6.74 -28.42
CA MET A 1 -47.10 -6.57 -27.10
C MET A 1 -46.26 -5.60 -26.28
N PRO A 2 -46.83 -4.53 -25.72
CA PRO A 2 -46.08 -3.56 -24.93
C PRO A 2 -46.11 -4.00 -23.46
N PHE A 3 -45.15 -4.81 -23.04
CA PHE A 3 -44.80 -4.91 -21.63
C PHE A 3 -43.69 -3.89 -21.41
N GLY A 4 -44.10 -2.68 -21.00
CA GLY A 4 -43.17 -1.67 -20.55
C GLY A 4 -42.41 -2.21 -19.34
N ASP A 5 -41.09 -2.19 -19.45
CA ASP A 5 -40.17 -2.40 -18.33
C ASP A 5 -40.52 -1.36 -17.24
N LEU A 6 -41.28 -1.80 -16.24
CA LEU A 6 -41.54 -1.02 -15.03
C LEU A 6 -40.26 -0.99 -14.20
N GLN A 7 -39.35 -0.09 -14.57
CA GLN A 7 -38.18 0.26 -13.77
C GLN A 7 -38.64 1.11 -12.59
N PHE A 8 -39.06 0.47 -11.49
CA PHE A 8 -39.62 1.16 -10.32
C PHE A 8 -38.63 2.02 -9.51
N ALA A 9 -37.34 2.04 -9.88
CA ALA A 9 -36.38 3.06 -9.49
C ALA A 9 -35.12 2.87 -10.35
N SER A 10 -34.89 3.73 -11.35
CA SER A 10 -33.58 3.82 -12.00
C SER A 10 -32.67 4.65 -11.09
N VAL A 11 -32.11 4.01 -10.08
CA VAL A 11 -31.06 4.66 -9.27
C VAL A 11 -29.78 4.61 -10.10
N GLU A 12 -29.42 5.75 -10.69
CA GLU A 12 -28.13 5.94 -11.36
C GLU A 12 -27.01 5.51 -10.40
N THR A 13 -26.34 4.39 -10.70
CA THR A 13 -25.24 3.86 -9.86
C THR A 13 -24.13 4.90 -9.67
N GLU A 14 -23.99 5.81 -10.65
CA GLU A 14 -23.11 6.99 -10.62
C GLU A 14 -23.39 7.94 -9.44
N LYS A 15 -24.65 8.07 -8.98
CA LYS A 15 -25.02 8.83 -7.77
C LYS A 15 -24.86 8.04 -6.48
N VAL A 16 -24.98 6.72 -6.52
CA VAL A 16 -24.93 5.85 -5.33
C VAL A 16 -23.51 5.55 -4.90
N VAL A 17 -22.61 5.37 -5.88
CA VAL A 17 -21.19 5.12 -5.65
C VAL A 17 -20.41 6.04 -6.56
N THR A 18 -20.15 7.25 -6.06
CA THR A 18 -19.16 8.12 -6.69
C THR A 18 -17.82 7.40 -6.75
N ALA A 19 -17.04 7.61 -7.81
CA ALA A 19 -15.70 7.03 -7.95
C ALA A 19 -14.84 7.27 -6.70
N LEU A 20 -15.03 8.43 -6.05
CA LEU A 20 -14.45 8.77 -4.75
C LEU A 20 -14.85 7.77 -3.64
N ALA A 21 -16.14 7.49 -3.49
CA ALA A 21 -16.64 6.57 -2.47
C ALA A 21 -16.16 5.13 -2.72
N ALA A 22 -16.20 4.67 -3.98
CA ALA A 22 -15.65 3.37 -4.37
C ALA A 22 -14.15 3.27 -4.03
N ALA A 23 -13.39 4.31 -4.35
CA ALA A 23 -11.96 4.38 -4.08
C ALA A 23 -11.65 4.35 -2.58
N ILE A 24 -12.36 5.16 -1.78
CA ILE A 24 -12.17 5.21 -0.32
C ILE A 24 -12.48 3.84 0.29
N ILE A 25 -13.56 3.20 -0.12
CA ILE A 25 -13.96 1.89 0.43
C ILE A 25 -12.98 0.81 -0.02
N GLY A 26 -12.64 0.74 -1.31
CA GLY A 26 -11.74 -0.26 -1.87
C GLY A 26 -10.31 -0.16 -1.30
N LEU A 27 -9.74 1.06 -1.30
CA LEU A 27 -8.41 1.31 -0.75
C LEU A 27 -8.40 1.16 0.77
N GLY A 28 -9.42 1.69 1.46
CA GLY A 28 -9.53 1.60 2.91
C GLY A 28 -9.68 0.18 3.44
N LEU A 29 -10.43 -0.68 2.74
CA LEU A 29 -10.55 -2.10 3.11
C LEU A 29 -9.25 -2.86 2.85
N ASN A 30 -8.58 -2.59 1.73
CA ASN A 30 -7.30 -3.23 1.39
C ASN A 30 -6.22 -2.89 2.43
N GLU A 31 -6.05 -1.60 2.74
CA GLU A 31 -5.12 -1.15 3.77
C GLU A 31 -5.51 -1.60 5.18
N GLY A 32 -6.81 -1.61 5.49
CA GLY A 32 -7.29 -2.10 6.78
C GLY A 32 -6.90 -3.56 7.01
N ALA A 33 -7.04 -4.41 5.98
CA ALA A 33 -6.61 -5.81 6.04
C ALA A 33 -5.09 -5.94 6.19
N TYR A 34 -4.33 -5.16 5.42
CA TYR A 34 -2.87 -5.12 5.50
C TYR A 34 -2.38 -4.69 6.91
N LEU A 35 -2.97 -3.63 7.47
CA LEU A 35 -2.64 -3.13 8.80
C LEU A 35 -3.02 -4.13 9.91
N ALA A 36 -4.13 -4.86 9.73
CA ALA A 36 -4.52 -5.93 10.65
C ALA A 36 -3.46 -7.06 10.66
N GLU A 37 -2.94 -7.44 9.49
CA GLU A 37 -1.92 -8.48 9.36
C GLU A 37 -0.56 -8.04 9.93
N ILE A 38 -0.18 -6.77 9.73
CA ILE A 38 1.00 -6.20 10.39
C ILE A 38 0.81 -6.20 11.91
N THR A 39 -0.36 -5.81 12.40
CA THR A 39 -0.64 -5.76 13.84
C THR A 39 -0.58 -7.15 14.46
N ARG A 40 -1.17 -8.15 13.78
CA ARG A 40 -1.10 -9.57 14.16
C ARG A 40 0.34 -10.06 14.19
N SER A 41 1.09 -9.86 13.11
CA SER A 41 2.49 -10.26 12.98
C SER A 41 3.39 -9.55 14.00
N GLY A 42 3.13 -8.28 14.28
CA GLY A 42 3.86 -7.51 15.27
C GLY A 42 3.60 -7.99 16.70
N LEU A 43 2.38 -8.40 17.00
CA LEU A 43 2.04 -9.01 18.30
C LEU A 43 2.68 -10.39 18.47
N GLU A 44 2.66 -11.22 17.43
CA GLU A 44 3.29 -12.55 17.40
C GLU A 44 4.82 -12.49 17.40
N SER A 45 5.41 -11.37 16.97
CA SER A 45 6.88 -11.18 16.99
C SER A 45 7.47 -11.03 18.40
N VAL A 46 6.63 -10.82 19.42
CA VAL A 46 7.08 -10.69 20.81
C VAL A 46 7.35 -12.08 21.40
N ASP A 47 8.54 -12.26 21.95
CA ASP A 47 8.96 -13.53 22.56
C ASP A 47 8.00 -13.96 23.68
N VAL A 48 7.54 -15.21 23.62
CA VAL A 48 6.67 -15.83 24.62
C VAL A 48 7.30 -15.80 26.01
N GLY A 49 8.63 -15.85 26.12
CA GLY A 49 9.38 -15.75 27.36
C GLY A 49 9.15 -14.43 28.11
N GLN A 50 8.84 -13.32 27.41
CA GLN A 50 8.44 -12.07 28.07
C GLN A 50 7.12 -12.22 28.83
N THR A 51 6.18 -12.98 28.26
CA THR A 51 4.88 -13.25 28.88
C THR A 51 5.03 -14.21 30.06
N GLU A 52 5.85 -15.24 29.92
CA GLU A 52 6.12 -16.22 30.98
C GLU A 52 6.87 -15.59 32.17
N ALA A 53 7.90 -14.77 31.91
CA ALA A 53 8.63 -14.04 32.94
C ALA A 53 7.71 -13.06 33.70
N ALA A 54 6.86 -12.32 32.98
CA ALA A 54 5.94 -11.38 33.61
C ALA A 54 4.85 -12.09 34.45
N LYS A 55 4.38 -13.27 34.01
CA LYS A 55 3.50 -14.13 34.81
C LYS A 55 4.21 -14.66 36.06
N ALA A 56 5.47 -15.06 35.97
CA ALA A 56 6.26 -15.51 37.12
C ALA A 56 6.46 -14.40 38.17
N LEU A 57 6.48 -13.13 37.72
CA LEU A 57 6.49 -11.93 38.59
C LEU A 57 5.09 -11.56 39.14
N GLY A 58 4.06 -12.37 38.92
CA GLY A 58 2.71 -12.16 39.43
C GLY A 58 1.93 -11.05 38.71
N MET A 59 2.36 -10.63 37.51
CA MET A 59 1.66 -9.58 36.77
C MET A 59 0.33 -10.10 36.19
N LYS A 60 -0.73 -9.27 36.31
CA LYS A 60 -2.02 -9.55 35.67
C LYS A 60 -1.89 -9.48 34.13
N PRO A 61 -2.62 -10.30 33.35
CA PRO A 61 -2.52 -10.31 31.88
C PRO A 61 -2.67 -8.94 31.22
N SER A 62 -3.55 -8.09 31.73
CA SER A 62 -3.74 -6.72 31.22
C SER A 62 -2.51 -5.82 31.44
N LEU A 63 -1.79 -6.01 32.55
CA LEU A 63 -0.56 -5.28 32.85
C LEU A 63 0.60 -5.76 31.97
N ILE A 64 0.68 -7.07 31.71
CA ILE A 64 1.65 -7.67 30.78
C ILE A 64 1.44 -7.12 29.38
N MET A 65 0.19 -7.14 28.89
CA MET A 65 -0.15 -6.62 27.57
C MET A 65 0.23 -5.15 27.42
N ARG A 66 -0.20 -4.29 28.36
CA ARG A 66 0.01 -2.84 28.26
C ARG A 66 1.47 -2.41 28.49
N ARG A 67 2.22 -3.10 29.35
CA ARG A 67 3.55 -2.64 29.81
C ARG A 67 4.72 -3.42 29.23
N ALA A 68 4.51 -4.66 28.77
CA ALA A 68 5.55 -5.46 28.13
C ALA A 68 5.30 -5.66 26.64
N ILE A 69 4.14 -6.23 26.27
CA ILE A 69 3.88 -6.71 24.89
C ILE A 69 3.64 -5.53 23.94
N ILE A 70 2.68 -4.65 24.22
CA ILE A 70 2.34 -3.51 23.33
C ILE A 70 3.57 -2.64 23.04
N PRO A 71 4.37 -2.16 24.01
CA PRO A 71 5.52 -1.33 23.73
C PRO A 71 6.59 -2.01 22.85
N GLN A 72 6.71 -3.33 22.92
CA GLN A 72 7.65 -4.11 22.11
C GLN A 72 7.09 -4.32 20.68
N ALA A 73 5.84 -4.78 20.58
CA ALA A 73 5.14 -4.97 19.30
C ALA A 73 5.08 -3.68 18.47
N MET A 74 4.83 -2.52 19.12
CA MET A 74 4.74 -1.23 18.43
C MET A 74 6.03 -0.82 17.71
N ARG A 75 7.21 -1.24 18.19
CA ARG A 75 8.48 -0.96 17.49
C ARG A 75 8.61 -1.67 16.15
N VAL A 76 7.83 -2.73 15.95
CA VAL A 76 7.76 -3.51 14.70
C VAL A 76 6.55 -3.11 13.86
N ILE A 77 5.42 -2.76 14.50
CA ILE A 77 4.16 -2.38 13.83
C ILE A 77 4.23 -0.97 13.21
N ILE A 78 4.88 0.00 13.85
CA ILE A 78 4.86 1.42 13.39
C ILE A 78 5.68 1.68 12.11
N PRO A 79 6.88 1.11 11.91
CA PRO A 79 7.72 1.48 10.76
C PRO A 79 7.11 1.20 9.36
N PRO A 80 6.46 0.04 9.10
CA PRO A 80 5.94 -0.27 7.76
C PRO A 80 4.80 0.66 7.27
N PRO A 81 3.74 0.93 8.07
CA PRO A 81 2.66 1.83 7.67
C PRO A 81 3.14 3.24 7.31
N GLY A 82 4.19 3.75 7.94
CA GLY A 82 4.74 5.08 7.65
C GLY A 82 5.26 5.23 6.22
N ASN A 83 5.82 4.17 5.64
CA ASN A 83 6.27 4.16 4.25
C ASN A 83 5.11 3.91 3.26
N GLU A 84 4.17 3.04 3.64
CA GLU A 84 2.94 2.75 2.90
C GLU A 84 2.02 3.97 2.76
N THR A 85 1.93 4.81 3.80
CA THR A 85 1.10 6.04 3.77
C THR A 85 1.50 6.96 2.61
N ILE A 86 2.78 6.99 2.23
CA ILE A 86 3.27 7.76 1.08
C ILE A 86 2.82 7.13 -0.24
N GLY A 87 2.86 5.80 -0.35
CA GLY A 87 2.32 5.06 -1.50
C GLY A 87 0.80 5.26 -1.64
N MET A 88 0.08 5.18 -0.53
CA MET A 88 -1.34 5.48 -0.40
C MET A 88 -1.69 6.91 -0.84
N LEU A 89 -0.87 7.92 -0.52
CA LEU A 89 -1.06 9.28 -1.02
C LEU A 89 -0.93 9.37 -2.55
N LYS A 90 -0.03 8.59 -3.16
CA LYS A 90 0.10 8.53 -4.63
C LYS A 90 -1.08 7.82 -5.29
N THR A 91 -1.50 6.67 -4.75
CA THR A 91 -2.61 5.90 -5.33
C THR A 91 -3.94 6.62 -5.17
N THR A 92 -4.19 7.23 -4.01
CA THR A 92 -5.40 8.04 -3.78
C THR A 92 -5.46 9.26 -4.70
N SER A 93 -4.38 10.03 -4.84
CA SER A 93 -4.35 11.20 -5.73
C SER A 93 -4.52 10.82 -7.22
N LEU A 94 -3.96 9.70 -7.67
CA LEU A 94 -4.21 9.16 -9.02
C LEU A 94 -5.69 8.81 -9.22
N VAL A 95 -6.30 8.10 -8.26
CA VAL A 95 -7.70 7.70 -8.36
C VAL A 95 -8.64 8.91 -8.34
N LEU A 96 -8.29 9.98 -7.64
CA LEU A 96 -9.02 11.25 -7.69
C LEU A 96 -8.89 11.98 -9.04
N ALA A 97 -7.78 11.81 -9.75
CA ALA A 97 -7.55 12.44 -11.05
C ALA A 97 -8.30 11.73 -12.19
N LEU A 98 -8.60 10.43 -12.08
CA LEU A 98 -9.25 9.65 -13.14
C LEU A 98 -10.64 10.21 -13.54
N PRO A 99 -11.58 10.49 -12.62
CA PRO A 99 -12.88 11.08 -12.98
C PRO A 99 -12.74 12.40 -13.75
N PHE A 100 -11.81 13.26 -13.34
CA PHE A 100 -11.55 14.55 -14.00
C PHE A 100 -11.08 14.36 -15.45
N THR A 101 -10.21 13.37 -15.70
CA THR A 101 -9.80 13.03 -17.07
C THR A 101 -10.91 12.39 -17.89
N LEU A 102 -11.78 11.59 -17.27
CA LEU A 102 -12.93 10.96 -17.93
C LEU A 102 -13.97 12.01 -18.34
N ASP A 103 -14.21 13.02 -17.51
CA ASP A 103 -15.10 14.14 -17.83
C ASP A 103 -14.59 14.95 -19.03
N LEU A 104 -13.28 15.26 -19.04
CA LEU A 104 -12.63 15.93 -20.15
C LEU A 104 -12.70 15.08 -21.44
N GLN A 105 -12.48 13.77 -21.33
CA GLN A 105 -12.59 12.81 -22.44
C GLN A 105 -14.02 12.77 -23.00
N TYR A 106 -15.01 12.81 -22.12
CA TYR A 106 -16.43 12.79 -22.48
C TYR A 106 -16.83 14.06 -23.23
N ALA A 107 -16.45 15.23 -22.71
CA ALA A 107 -16.66 16.52 -23.37
C ALA A 107 -15.99 16.57 -24.76
N THR A 108 -14.76 16.06 -24.85
CA THR A 108 -13.98 15.98 -26.09
C THR A 108 -14.65 15.07 -27.12
N SER A 109 -15.16 13.91 -26.70
CA SER A 109 -15.86 12.94 -27.57
C SER A 109 -17.26 13.43 -27.99
N ALA A 110 -17.94 14.19 -27.14
CA ALA A 110 -19.25 14.79 -27.45
C ALA A 110 -19.12 15.85 -28.55
N ILE A 111 -18.08 16.69 -28.49
CA ILE A 111 -17.77 17.66 -29.55
C ILE A 111 -17.32 16.92 -30.83
N ALA A 112 -16.61 15.80 -30.71
CA ALA A 112 -16.15 15.00 -31.85
C ALA A 112 -17.28 14.43 -32.71
N ASN A 113 -18.38 14.02 -32.09
CA ASN A 113 -19.56 13.50 -32.78
C ASN A 113 -20.30 14.56 -33.59
N CYS A 114 -20.15 15.84 -33.27
CA CYS A 114 -20.75 16.93 -34.04
C CYS A 114 -19.95 17.32 -35.31
N THR A 115 -18.70 16.87 -35.45
CA THR A 115 -17.79 17.33 -36.53
C THR A 115 -17.39 16.22 -37.52
N TYR A 116 -17.91 14.99 -37.39
CA TYR A 116 -17.60 13.85 -38.30
C TYR A 116 -16.09 13.56 -38.47
N ALA A 117 -15.26 13.91 -37.48
CA ALA A 117 -13.82 13.64 -37.46
C ALA A 117 -13.41 12.95 -36.14
N PRO A 118 -13.70 11.65 -35.97
CA PRO A 118 -13.40 10.92 -34.73
C PRO A 118 -11.89 10.68 -34.50
N ILE A 119 -11.08 10.59 -35.57
CA ILE A 119 -9.65 10.25 -35.46
C ILE A 119 -8.82 11.38 -34.81
N PRO A 120 -8.92 12.67 -35.21
CA PRO A 120 -8.15 13.75 -34.59
C PRO A 120 -8.44 13.93 -33.09
N LEU A 121 -9.70 13.71 -32.67
CA LEU A 121 -10.10 13.92 -31.28
C LEU A 121 -9.68 12.80 -30.35
N LEU A 122 -9.63 11.55 -30.81
CA LEU A 122 -8.99 10.45 -30.06
C LEU A 122 -7.49 10.69 -29.87
N VAL A 123 -6.81 11.32 -30.85
CA VAL A 123 -5.41 11.71 -30.72
C VAL A 123 -5.23 12.86 -29.71
N VAL A 124 -6.13 13.85 -29.70
CA VAL A 124 -6.11 14.94 -28.70
C VAL A 124 -6.37 14.40 -27.29
N ALA A 125 -7.33 13.51 -27.15
CA ALA A 125 -7.63 12.78 -25.92
C ALA A 125 -6.41 11.98 -25.42
N ALA A 126 -5.77 11.20 -26.29
CA ALA A 126 -4.56 10.46 -25.97
C ALA A 126 -3.39 11.39 -25.59
N CYS A 127 -3.26 12.54 -26.26
CA CYS A 127 -2.30 13.58 -25.89
C CYS A 127 -2.59 14.14 -24.51
N TRP A 128 -3.85 14.49 -24.19
CA TRP A 128 -4.24 14.98 -22.87
C TRP A 128 -4.01 13.93 -21.79
N TYR A 129 -4.31 12.66 -22.07
CA TYR A 129 -4.00 11.55 -21.17
C TYR A 129 -2.49 11.44 -20.92
N LEU A 130 -1.66 11.48 -21.97
CA LEU A 130 -0.20 11.45 -21.83
C LEU A 130 0.35 12.65 -21.07
N VAL A 131 -0.21 13.85 -21.29
CA VAL A 131 0.17 15.07 -20.58
C VAL A 131 -0.16 14.94 -19.10
N MET A 132 -1.39 14.54 -18.76
CA MET A 132 -1.81 14.36 -17.37
C MET A 132 -0.98 13.28 -16.67
N THR A 133 -0.74 12.16 -17.34
CA THR A 133 0.07 11.07 -16.80
C THR A 133 1.53 11.50 -16.62
N SER A 134 2.10 12.27 -17.54
CA SER A 134 3.46 12.82 -17.43
C SER A 134 3.58 13.86 -16.31
N VAL A 135 2.59 14.75 -16.15
CA VAL A 135 2.55 15.74 -15.06
C VAL A 135 2.45 15.05 -13.71
N LEU A 136 1.60 14.01 -13.59
CA LEU A 136 1.52 13.19 -12.38
C LEU A 136 2.83 12.45 -12.10
N MET A 137 3.49 11.92 -13.12
CA MET A 137 4.79 11.23 -12.99
C MET A 137 5.90 12.19 -12.53
N ILE A 138 5.88 13.44 -13.00
CA ILE A 138 6.79 14.50 -12.55
C ILE A 138 6.48 14.90 -11.11
N GLY A 139 5.20 15.13 -10.77
CA GLY A 139 4.77 15.41 -9.40
C GLY A 139 5.17 14.30 -8.43
N GLN A 140 5.04 13.04 -8.86
CA GLN A 140 5.51 11.86 -8.14
C GLN A 140 7.02 11.88 -7.92
N HIS A 141 7.80 12.24 -8.95
CA HIS A 141 9.26 12.33 -8.85
C HIS A 141 9.72 13.39 -7.82
N PHE A 142 9.05 14.55 -7.78
CA PHE A 142 9.35 15.59 -6.79
C PHE A 142 8.93 15.20 -5.37
N LEU A 143 7.78 14.54 -5.20
CA LEU A 143 7.34 14.02 -3.89
C LEU A 143 8.25 12.90 -3.39
N GLU A 144 8.72 12.01 -4.27
CA GLU A 144 9.70 10.96 -3.96
C GLU A 144 11.05 11.53 -3.53
N GLN A 145 11.51 12.63 -4.13
CA GLN A 145 12.77 13.25 -3.72
C GLN A 145 12.66 13.96 -2.37
N TYR A 146 11.52 14.57 -2.07
CA TYR A 146 11.31 15.28 -0.80
C TYR A 146 11.10 14.31 0.38
N PHE A 147 10.37 13.21 0.18
CA PHE A 147 10.07 12.22 1.22
C PHE A 147 10.93 10.93 1.15
N GLY A 148 11.75 10.74 0.12
CA GLY A 148 12.60 9.57 -0.09
C GLY A 148 13.76 9.41 0.89
N ARG A 149 13.84 10.24 1.93
CA ARG A 149 14.77 10.06 3.06
C ARG A 149 14.08 9.34 4.22
N GLY A 150 13.69 8.10 3.97
CA GLY A 150 13.18 7.23 5.03
C GLY A 150 13.28 5.77 4.61
N PHE A 151 14.36 5.10 5.04
CA PHE A 151 14.46 3.63 5.06
C PHE A 151 15.02 2.89 3.83
N ASN A 152 15.98 3.46 3.09
CA ASN A 152 16.82 2.61 2.25
C ASN A 152 18.05 2.09 3.03
N GLY A 153 18.07 0.78 3.27
CA GLY A 153 19.32 -0.01 3.31
C GLY A 153 20.17 -0.09 4.58
N ARG A 154 19.92 0.68 5.66
CA ARG A 154 20.82 0.59 6.85
C ARG A 154 20.70 -0.71 7.66
N SER A 155 19.57 -1.43 7.59
CA SER A 155 19.42 -2.73 8.28
C SER A 155 20.05 -3.88 7.47
N SER A 156 19.81 -3.91 6.15
CA SER A 156 20.37 -4.93 5.25
C SER A 156 21.90 -4.84 5.16
N SER A 157 22.45 -3.62 4.99
CA SER A 157 23.90 -3.40 4.92
C SER A 157 24.63 -3.77 6.22
N LYS A 158 24.03 -3.50 7.39
CA LYS A 158 24.60 -3.92 8.69
C LYS A 158 24.57 -5.44 8.86
N ARG A 159 23.51 -6.12 8.43
CA ARG A 159 23.38 -7.59 8.53
C ARG A 159 24.39 -8.31 7.62
N LEU A 160 24.56 -7.83 6.39
CA LEU A 160 25.55 -8.33 5.42
C LEU A 160 26.99 -8.11 5.92
N ARG A 161 27.33 -6.93 6.44
CA ARG A 161 28.68 -6.67 7.00
C ARG A 161 28.98 -7.54 8.22
N ARG A 162 27.98 -7.82 9.06
CA ARG A 162 28.14 -8.69 10.24
C ARG A 162 28.31 -10.16 9.82
N GLN A 163 27.58 -10.63 8.81
CA GLN A 163 27.75 -11.98 8.25
C GLN A 163 29.12 -12.16 7.59
N ALA A 164 29.58 -11.17 6.81
CA ALA A 164 30.91 -11.18 6.21
C ALA A 164 32.03 -11.18 7.27
N ALA A 165 31.86 -10.42 8.36
CA ALA A 165 32.81 -10.43 9.48
C ALA A 165 32.85 -11.78 10.23
N ILE A 166 31.71 -12.45 10.40
CA ILE A 166 31.63 -13.77 11.03
C ILE A 166 32.25 -14.85 10.14
N GLN A 167 32.04 -14.78 8.82
CA GLN A 167 32.70 -15.68 7.85
C GLN A 167 34.22 -15.46 7.82
N ALA A 168 34.67 -14.20 7.87
CA ALA A 168 36.11 -13.86 7.93
C ALA A 168 36.78 -14.27 9.25
N ALA A 169 36.02 -14.38 10.35
CA ALA A 169 36.55 -14.81 11.65
C ALA A 169 36.85 -16.33 11.71
N GLY A 170 36.49 -17.10 10.68
CA GLY A 170 36.83 -18.53 10.59
C GLY A 170 36.19 -19.41 11.66
N THR A 171 35.21 -18.90 12.41
CA THR A 171 34.55 -19.61 13.53
C THR A 171 33.37 -20.47 13.11
N THR A 172 33.08 -20.54 11.81
CA THR A 172 31.98 -21.36 11.28
C THR A 172 32.47 -22.79 11.11
N TYR A 173 31.99 -23.70 11.94
CA TYR A 173 32.23 -25.13 11.77
C TYR A 173 31.72 -25.55 10.38
N LYS A 174 32.62 -26.16 9.61
CA LYS A 174 32.35 -26.76 8.29
C LYS A 174 31.14 -27.69 8.42
N ASN A 175 30.13 -27.45 7.58
CA ASN A 175 28.84 -28.14 7.61
C ASN A 175 29.00 -29.67 7.64
N ILE A 176 28.58 -30.29 8.75
CA ILE A 176 28.41 -31.75 8.91
C ILE A 176 27.32 -32.31 7.97
N ALA A 177 26.53 -31.44 7.32
CA ALA A 177 25.48 -31.83 6.38
C ALA A 177 25.99 -32.36 5.02
N LEU A 178 27.29 -32.28 4.72
CA LEU A 178 27.84 -32.74 3.42
C LEU A 178 28.59 -34.08 3.47
N GLU A 179 28.61 -34.77 4.62
CA GLU A 179 29.25 -36.10 4.76
C GLU A 179 28.26 -37.27 4.84
N VAL A 180 26.96 -37.03 4.75
CA VAL A 180 25.92 -38.10 4.85
C VAL A 180 25.46 -38.60 3.47
N GLU A 181 26.03 -38.08 2.37
CA GLU A 181 25.62 -38.42 1.01
C GLU A 181 26.76 -39.00 0.15
N GLN A 182 27.61 -39.84 0.76
CA GLN A 182 28.55 -40.73 0.04
C GLN A 182 28.32 -42.18 0.44
#